data_AF-A0A7Y4TJP8-F1
#
_entry.id   AF-A0A7Y4TJP8-F1
#
_cell.length_a   1.000
_cell.length_b   1.000
_cell.length_c   1.000
_cell.angle_alpha   90.00
_cell.angle_beta   90.00
_cell.angle_gamma   90.00
#
_symmetry.space_group_name_H-M   'P 1'
#
loop_
_entity.id
_entity.type
_entity.pdbx_description
1 polymer ?
#
loop_
_entity_poly.entity_id
_entity_poly.type
_entity_poly.pdbx_seq_one_letter_code
_entity_poly.pdbx_strand_id
1 'polypeptide(L)'
;MTTKEEPRVVITCPSCGNDQNFLVKTLQMHVVHLDDARVEVSEESRPAILEVLCDECETALDLDTVDDAVRKELQLTVGSR
;
A
#
# COMPACT_ATOMS: atom_id res chain seq x y z
N MET A 1 -12.29 32.16 -4.89
CA MET A 1 -11.96 31.65 -3.53
C MET A 1 -10.77 30.74 -3.71
N THR A 2 -9.62 31.16 -3.20
CA THR A 2 -8.36 30.41 -3.30
C THR A 2 -8.53 29.11 -2.52
N THR A 3 -8.62 27.99 -3.23
CA THR A 3 -8.53 26.66 -2.61
C THR A 3 -7.18 26.65 -1.89
N LYS A 4 -7.20 26.55 -0.56
CA LYS A 4 -5.98 26.24 0.20
C LYS A 4 -5.45 24.95 -0.41
N GLU A 5 -4.30 24.99 -1.06
CA GLU A 5 -3.58 23.77 -1.41
C GLU A 5 -3.23 23.10 -0.08
N GLU A 6 -3.97 22.05 0.25
CA GLU A 6 -3.49 21.06 1.21
C GLU A 6 -2.12 20.61 0.71
N PRO A 7 -1.09 20.55 1.58
CA PRO A 7 0.23 20.13 1.16
C PRO A 7 0.10 18.72 0.57
N ARG A 8 0.12 18.63 -0.76
CA ARG A 8 0.10 17.36 -1.46
C ARG A 8 1.43 16.72 -1.14
N VAL A 9 1.40 15.66 -0.36
CA VAL A 9 2.60 14.88 -0.13
C VAL A 9 2.79 14.04 -1.39
N VAL A 10 3.87 14.30 -2.10
CA VAL A 10 4.15 13.70 -3.41
C VAL A 10 5.19 12.60 -3.21
N ILE A 11 4.83 11.38 -3.58
CA ILE A 11 5.82 10.32 -3.84
C ILE A 11 6.24 10.48 -5.29
N THR A 12 7.55 10.55 -5.55
CA THR A 12 8.09 10.60 -6.92
C THR A 12 9.09 9.47 -7.10
N CYS A 13 8.96 8.71 -8.19
CA CYS A 13 9.91 7.68 -8.56
C CYS A 13 11.27 8.33 -8.88
N PRO A 14 12.37 7.93 -8.20
CA PRO A 14 13.68 8.53 -8.43
C PRO A 14 14.28 8.17 -9.79
N SER A 15 13.79 7.10 -10.43
CA SER A 15 14.32 6.61 -11.71
C SER A 15 13.70 7.25 -12.94
N CYS A 16 12.39 7.53 -12.92
CA CYS A 16 11.66 8.03 -14.11
C CYS A 16 10.81 9.29 -13.86
N GLY A 17 10.72 9.76 -12.60
CA GLY A 17 9.96 10.97 -12.26
C GLY A 17 8.44 10.79 -12.17
N ASN A 18 7.91 9.56 -12.32
CA ASN A 18 6.49 9.29 -12.12
C ASN A 18 6.06 9.65 -10.69
N ASP A 19 4.95 10.38 -10.56
CA ASP A 19 4.38 10.85 -9.30
C ASP A 19 2.88 10.56 -9.15
N GLN A 20 2.32 9.74 -10.05
CA GLN A 20 0.88 9.49 -10.13
C GLN A 20 0.51 8.10 -9.61
N ASN A 21 1.08 7.05 -10.20
CA ASN A 21 0.63 5.68 -10.02
C ASN A 21 1.75 4.80 -9.49
N PHE A 22 1.42 3.97 -8.50
CA PHE A 22 2.37 3.05 -7.89
C PHE A 22 1.70 1.70 -7.64
N LEU A 23 2.45 0.63 -7.82
CA LEU A 23 2.04 -0.73 -7.48
C LEU A 23 2.38 -0.97 -6.01
N VAL A 24 1.40 -1.41 -5.22
CA VAL A 24 1.61 -1.78 -3.82
C VAL A 24 1.50 -3.29 -3.69
N LYS A 25 2.58 -3.95 -3.26
CA LYS A 25 2.54 -5.36 -2.89
C LYS A 25 2.12 -5.49 -1.44
N THR A 26 1.04 -6.22 -1.20
CA THR A 26 0.56 -6.52 0.14
C THR A 26 0.64 -8.01 0.45
N LEU A 27 0.70 -8.30 1.75
CA LEU A 27 0.50 -9.63 2.29
C LEU A 27 -0.64 -9.59 3.29
N GLN A 28 -1.64 -10.44 3.09
CA GLN A 28 -2.72 -10.67 4.03
C GLN A 28 -2.73 -12.15 4.39
N MET A 29 -2.78 -12.44 5.69
CA MET A 29 -2.77 -13.80 6.21
C MET A 29 -4.16 -14.16 6.70
N HIS A 30 -4.59 -15.38 6.39
CA HIS A 30 -5.85 -15.94 6.85
C HIS A 30 -5.58 -17.22 7.63
N VAL A 31 -6.23 -17.38 8.78
CA VAL A 31 -6.29 -18.67 9.47
C VAL A 31 -7.46 -19.43 8.87
N VAL A 32 -7.18 -20.59 8.29
CA VAL A 32 -8.19 -21.47 7.70
C VAL A 32 -8.43 -22.68 8.59
N HIS A 33 -9.71 -22.98 8.85
CA HIS A 33 -10.16 -24.21 9.45
C HIS A 33 -10.64 -25.17 8.36
N LEU A 34 -10.18 -26.42 8.45
CA LEU A 34 -10.58 -27.50 7.54
C LEU A 34 -11.48 -28.46 8.32
N ASP A 35 -12.75 -28.55 7.92
CA ASP A 35 -13.71 -29.48 8.49
C ASP A 35 -14.36 -30.31 7.37
N ASP A 36 -14.09 -31.62 7.40
CA ASP A 36 -14.39 -32.60 6.34
C ASP A 36 -14.05 -32.09 4.91
N ALA A 37 -15.05 -31.53 4.22
CA ALA A 37 -14.96 -31.05 2.84
C ALA A 37 -15.12 -29.52 2.71
N ARG A 38 -15.09 -28.78 3.83
CA ARG A 38 -15.28 -27.32 3.88
C ARG A 38 -14.01 -26.64 4.36
N VAL A 39 -13.70 -25.51 3.72
CA VAL A 39 -12.65 -24.59 4.13
C VAL A 39 -13.33 -23.33 4.64
N GLU A 40 -13.10 -22.98 5.89
CA GLU A 40 -13.65 -21.79 6.53
C GLU A 40 -12.52 -20.88 6.98
N VAL A 41 -12.66 -19.56 6.79
CA VAL A 41 -11.70 -18.58 7.32
C VAL A 41 -12.15 -18.21 8.73
N SER A 42 -11.29 -18.46 9.71
CA SER A 42 -11.58 -18.19 11.12
C SER A 42 -11.03 -16.83 11.57
N GLU A 43 -9.90 -16.41 11.00
CA GLU A 43 -9.27 -15.13 11.29
C GLU A 43 -8.64 -14.54 10.03
N GLU A 44 -8.58 -13.21 9.97
CA GLU A 44 -7.98 -12.46 8.88
C GLU A 44 -7.11 -11.34 9.46
N SER A 45 -5.85 -11.28 9.03
CA SER A 45 -4.96 -10.20 9.40
C SER A 45 -5.30 -8.92 8.63
N ARG A 46 -4.88 -7.76 9.15
CA ARG A 46 -4.80 -6.56 8.31
C ARG A 46 -3.74 -6.79 7.21
N PRO A 47 -3.94 -6.26 5.99
CA PRO A 47 -2.91 -6.29 4.96
C PRO A 47 -1.65 -5.55 5.41
N ALA A 48 -0.49 -6.20 5.34
CA ALA A 48 0.82 -5.58 5.49
C ALA A 48 1.33 -5.12 4.13
N ILE A 49 1.88 -3.90 4.04
CA ILE A 49 2.59 -3.42 2.84
C ILE A 49 3.99 -4.01 2.86
N LEU A 50 4.36 -4.73 1.81
CA LEU A 50 5.69 -5.31 1.63
C LEU A 50 6.60 -4.42 0.79
N GLU A 51 6.07 -3.85 -0.28
CA GLU A 51 6.85 -3.10 -1.26
C GLU A 51 5.94 -2.12 -2.02
N VAL A 52 6.50 -0.97 -2.40
CA VAL A 52 5.86 -0.05 -3.35
C VAL A 52 6.79 0.12 -4.54
N LEU A 53 6.26 -0.12 -5.74
CA LEU A 53 6.99 -0.02 -7.00
C LEU A 53 6.39 1.10 -7.85
N CYS A 54 7.23 1.76 -8.63
CA CYS A 54 6.76 2.56 -9.76
C CYS A 54 6.04 1.64 -10.76
N ASP A 55 4.85 2.03 -11.24
CA ASP A 55 4.14 1.26 -12.27
C ASP A 55 4.80 1.36 -13.65
N GLU A 56 5.42 2.50 -13.96
CA GLU A 56 6.08 2.73 -15.25
C GLU A 56 7.40 1.96 -15.42
N CYS A 57 8.24 1.89 -14.38
CA CYS A 57 9.61 1.37 -14.51
C CYS A 57 10.00 0.32 -13.45
N GLU A 58 9.03 -0.13 -12.64
CA GLU A 58 9.21 -1.15 -11.58
C GLU A 58 10.29 -0.84 -10.54
N THR A 59 10.82 0.40 -10.50
CA THR A 59 11.76 0.82 -9.46
C THR A 59 11.07 0.78 -8.11
N ALA A 60 11.67 0.05 -7.16
CA ALA A 60 11.22 0.04 -5.78
C ALA A 60 11.49 1.37 -5.08
N LEU A 61 10.50 1.83 -4.33
CA LEU A 61 10.64 3.00 -3.47
C LEU A 61 11.18 2.61 -2.11
N ASP A 62 12.08 3.43 -1.58
CA ASP A 62 12.51 3.34 -0.20
C ASP A 62 11.46 3.98 0.70
N LEU A 63 10.58 3.14 1.26
CA LEU A 63 9.53 3.59 2.17
C LEU A 63 10.08 4.30 3.42
N ASP A 64 11.31 3.99 3.84
CA ASP A 64 11.99 4.64 4.98
C ASP A 64 12.35 6.10 4.74
N THR A 65 12.33 6.52 3.48
CA THR A 65 12.48 7.92 3.09
C THR A 65 11.15 8.63 2.82
N VAL A 66 10.04 7.88 2.76
CA VAL A 66 8.70 8.43 2.56
C VAL A 66 8.15 8.95 3.88
N ASP A 67 7.49 10.10 3.82
CA ASP A 67 6.84 10.74 4.97
C ASP A 67 5.89 9.78 5.71
N ASP A 68 5.98 9.77 7.05
CA ASP A 68 5.20 8.88 7.91
C ASP A 68 3.68 9.04 7.73
N ALA A 69 3.19 10.26 7.43
CA ALA A 69 1.78 10.50 7.20
C ALA A 69 1.32 9.79 5.91
N VAL A 70 2.13 9.84 4.85
CA VAL A 70 1.85 9.13 3.60
C VAL A 70 1.92 7.63 3.79
N ARG A 71 2.92 7.13 4.52
CA ARG A 71 3.02 5.71 4.83
C ARG A 71 1.77 5.22 5.56
N LYS A 72 1.27 6.00 6.52
CA LYS A 72 0.05 5.70 7.25
C LYS A 72 -1.18 5.75 6.36
N GLU A 73 -1.29 6.75 5.49
CA GLU A 73 -2.40 6.88 4.55
C GLU A 73 -2.43 5.75 3.52
N LEU A 74 -1.27 5.33 3.00
CA LEU A 74 -1.12 4.13 2.17
C LEU A 74 -1.63 2.88 2.90
N GLN A 75 -1.21 2.66 4.15
CA GLN A 75 -1.67 1.51 4.95
C GLN A 75 -3.19 1.53 5.18
N LEU A 76 -3.76 2.69 5.50
CA LEU A 76 -5.21 2.84 5.73
C LEU A 76 -6.00 2.62 4.43
N THR A 77 -5.53 3.19 3.32
CA THR A 77 -6.21 3.10 2.03
C THR A 77 -6.19 1.67 1.50
N VAL A 78 -5.04 1.01 1.55
CA VAL A 78 -4.86 -0.34 1.05
C VAL A 78 -5.53 -1.38 1.96
N GLY A 79 -5.51 -1.16 3.27
CA GLY A 79 -6.12 -2.04 4.28
C GLY A 79 -7.61 -1.79 4.57
N SER A 80 -8.29 -0.91 3.82
CA SER A 80 -9.71 -0.56 4.02
C SER A 80 -10.70 -1.56 3.41
N ARG A 81 -10.24 -2.71 2.94
CA ARG A 81 -11.02 -3.69 2.19
C ARG A 81 -11.44 -4.87 3.04
#